data_AF-A0AAD8SI95-F1
#
_entry.id   AF-A0AAD8SI95-F1
#
_cell.length_a   1.000
_cell.length_b   1.000
_cell.length_c   1.000
_cell.angle_alpha   90.00
_cell.angle_beta   90.00
_cell.angle_gamma   90.00
#
_symmetry.space_group_name_H-M   'P 1'
#
loop_
_entity.id
_entity.type
_entity.pdbx_description
1 polymer ?
#
loop_
_entity_poly.entity_id
_entity_poly.type
_entity_poly.pdbx_seq_one_letter_code
_entity_poly.pdbx_strand_id
1 'polypeptide(L)'
;MVATAVLSLSSGHQMPAVGLGVWRMASPAVRGLIHSALRAGYSHFDHAADYQNEAEVGDALAKAFETGLAKREDLFITTKVHIWTVIVQIRKNCCFLRLEMTSQLPLWART
;
A
#
# COMPACT_ATOMS: atom_id res chain seq x y z
N MET A 1 -9.34 9.02 16.29
CA MET A 1 -9.57 8.24 15.06
C MET A 1 -10.39 9.12 14.14
N VAL A 2 -9.82 9.57 13.01
CA VAL A 2 -10.61 10.28 12.00
C VAL A 2 -11.52 9.24 11.36
N ALA A 3 -12.84 9.41 11.49
CA ALA A 3 -13.81 8.54 10.85
C ALA A 3 -13.82 8.83 9.34
N THR A 4 -12.97 8.13 8.60
CA THR A 4 -12.95 8.19 7.15
C THR A 4 -14.16 7.46 6.60
N ALA A 5 -14.94 8.13 5.74
CA ALA A 5 -16.03 7.48 5.01
C ALA A 5 -15.46 6.27 4.23
N VAL A 6 -16.18 5.17 4.22
CA VAL A 6 -15.77 3.92 3.55
C VAL A 6 -16.69 3.69 2.36
N LEU A 7 -16.11 3.39 1.21
CA LEU A 7 -16.81 3.10 -0.04
C LEU A 7 -16.77 1.60 -0.32
N SER A 8 -17.92 1.03 -0.67
CA SER A 8 -18.01 -0.35 -1.11
C SER A 8 -17.65 -0.47 -2.59
N LEU A 9 -16.61 -1.23 -2.89
CA LEU A 9 -16.21 -1.54 -4.27
C LEU A 9 -17.10 -2.65 -4.84
N SER A 10 -17.21 -2.71 -6.16
CA SER A 10 -17.91 -3.80 -6.87
C SER A 10 -17.28 -5.18 -6.62
N SER A 11 -16.01 -5.21 -6.19
CA SER A 11 -15.32 -6.43 -5.75
C SER A 11 -15.75 -6.93 -4.37
N GLY A 12 -16.69 -6.26 -3.70
CA GLY A 12 -17.15 -6.58 -2.34
C GLY A 12 -16.22 -6.10 -1.22
N HIS A 13 -15.10 -5.46 -1.56
CA HIS A 13 -14.15 -4.92 -0.58
C HIS A 13 -14.51 -3.49 -0.18
N GLN A 14 -14.15 -3.13 1.04
CA GLN A 14 -14.33 -1.79 1.60
C GLN A 14 -13.04 -0.97 1.41
N MET A 15 -13.17 0.22 0.81
CA MET A 15 -12.06 1.13 0.56
C MET A 15 -12.29 2.46 1.28
N PRO A 16 -11.34 2.96 2.08
CA PRO A 16 -11.43 4.30 2.65
C PRO A 16 -11.54 5.35 1.53
N ALA A 17 -12.45 6.31 1.68
CA ALA A 17 -12.68 7.35 0.67
C ALA A 17 -11.51 8.33 0.54
N VAL A 18 -10.67 8.43 1.58
CA VAL A 18 -9.50 9.30 1.61
C VAL A 18 -8.25 8.45 1.71
N GLY A 19 -7.40 8.54 0.69
CA GLY A 19 -6.09 7.90 0.63
C GLY A 19 -4.94 8.90 0.56
N LEU A 20 -3.78 8.50 1.06
CA LEU A 20 -2.55 9.26 0.99
C LEU A 20 -1.71 8.81 -0.21
N GLY A 21 -1.52 9.70 -1.19
CA GLY A 21 -0.59 9.47 -2.29
C GLY A 21 0.87 9.68 -1.88
N VAL A 22 1.76 8.75 -2.25
CA VAL A 22 3.21 8.84 -1.96
C VAL A 22 4.06 9.28 -3.16
N TRP A 23 3.43 9.85 -4.19
CA TRP A 23 4.12 10.31 -5.40
C TRP A 23 5.05 11.50 -5.13
N ARG A 24 6.27 11.47 -5.72
CA ARG A 24 7.32 12.51 -5.63
C ARG A 24 7.84 12.78 -4.21
N MET A 25 7.59 11.88 -3.26
CA MET A 25 8.18 11.98 -1.92
C MET A 25 9.63 11.48 -1.96
N ALA A 26 10.55 12.30 -1.45
CA ALA A 26 11.94 11.90 -1.31
C ALA A 26 12.07 10.72 -0.33
N SER A 27 12.83 9.68 -0.69
CA SER A 27 13.04 8.45 0.08
C SER A 27 13.19 8.63 1.60
N PRO A 28 14.02 9.56 2.13
CA PRO A 28 14.16 9.71 3.59
C PRO A 28 12.90 10.27 4.28
N ALA A 29 12.06 11.03 3.57
CA ALA A 29 10.84 11.62 4.12
C ALA A 29 9.66 10.64 4.15
N VAL A 30 9.66 9.61 3.30
CA VAL A 30 8.57 8.62 3.16
C VAL A 30 8.27 7.92 4.49
N ARG A 31 9.31 7.53 5.23
CA ARG A 31 9.14 6.82 6.51
C ARG A 31 8.43 7.68 7.55
N GLY A 32 8.86 8.94 7.71
CA GLY A 32 8.24 9.89 8.62
C GLY A 32 6.81 10.22 8.23
N LEU A 33 6.55 10.33 6.92
CA LEU A 33 5.22 10.57 6.38
C LEU A 33 4.26 9.42 6.73
N ILE A 34 4.64 8.18 6.46
CA ILE A 34 3.77 7.01 6.73
C ILE A 34 3.46 6.91 8.22
N HIS A 35 4.46 7.04 9.09
CA HIS A 35 4.22 7.02 10.54
C HIS A 35 3.29 8.15 11.00
N SER A 36 3.46 9.36 10.45
CA SER A 36 2.62 10.51 10.78
C SER A 36 1.20 10.33 10.27
N ALA A 37 1.04 9.78 9.07
CA ALA A 37 -0.25 9.49 8.45
C ALA A 37 -1.02 8.42 9.25
N LEU A 38 -0.34 7.34 9.65
CA LEU A 38 -0.93 6.32 10.53
C LEU A 38 -1.39 6.92 11.87
N ARG A 39 -0.58 7.78 12.48
CA ARG A 39 -0.96 8.50 13.71
C ARG A 39 -2.13 9.46 13.50
N ALA A 40 -2.22 10.10 12.34
CA ALA A 40 -3.35 10.94 11.96
C ALA A 40 -4.62 10.11 11.64
N GLY A 41 -4.52 8.79 11.52
CA GLY A 41 -5.64 7.88 11.28
C GLY A 41 -5.88 7.58 9.80
N TYR A 42 -4.90 7.81 8.92
CA TYR A 42 -4.99 7.35 7.55
C TYR A 42 -4.87 5.84 7.48
N SER A 43 -5.82 5.21 6.77
CA SER A 43 -5.88 3.78 6.55
C SER A 43 -5.71 3.40 5.07
N HIS A 44 -5.68 4.37 4.15
CA HIS A 44 -5.49 4.13 2.72
C HIS A 44 -4.22 4.79 2.21
N PHE A 45 -3.34 4.01 1.58
CA PHE A 45 -2.11 4.46 0.94
C PHE A 45 -2.13 4.17 -0.56
N ASP A 46 -1.82 5.18 -1.37
CA ASP A 46 -1.75 5.09 -2.83
C ASP A 46 -0.30 5.20 -3.33
N HIS A 47 0.16 4.13 -3.98
CA HIS A 47 1.50 3.95 -4.51
C HIS A 47 1.43 3.65 -6.03
N ALA A 48 2.57 3.77 -6.72
CA ALA A 48 2.82 3.17 -8.03
C ALA A 48 4.23 2.62 -8.16
N ALA A 49 4.43 1.62 -9.02
CA ALA A 49 5.73 1.05 -9.34
C ALA A 49 6.76 2.08 -9.83
N ASP A 50 6.31 3.04 -10.63
CA ASP A 50 7.18 4.06 -11.23
C ASP A 50 7.76 5.05 -10.21
N TYR A 51 7.32 5.01 -8.95
CA TYR A 51 7.80 5.95 -7.93
C TYR A 51 9.17 5.58 -7.38
N GLN A 52 9.65 4.35 -7.65
CA GLN A 52 10.97 3.84 -7.26
C GLN A 52 11.30 3.94 -5.75
N ASN A 53 10.27 4.09 -4.90
CA ASN A 53 10.38 4.21 -3.44
C ASN A 53 9.68 3.06 -2.69
N GLU A 54 9.44 1.93 -3.37
CA GLU A 54 8.70 0.79 -2.86
C GLU A 54 9.37 0.12 -1.65
N ALA A 55 10.71 0.07 -1.64
CA ALA A 55 11.48 -0.52 -0.56
C ALA A 55 11.32 0.30 0.73
N GLU A 56 11.38 1.63 0.62
CA GLU A 56 11.25 2.54 1.77
C GLU A 56 9.83 2.55 2.32
N VAL A 57 8.82 2.44 1.46
CA VAL A 57 7.42 2.28 1.89
C VAL A 57 7.23 0.94 2.59
N GLY A 58 7.75 -0.15 2.04
CA GLY A 58 7.67 -1.47 2.64
C GLY A 58 8.32 -1.53 4.03
N ASP A 59 9.51 -0.95 4.18
CA ASP A 59 10.21 -0.88 5.47
C ASP A 59 9.47 -0.01 6.50
N ALA A 60 8.82 1.07 6.04
CA ALA A 60 7.99 1.92 6.91
C ALA A 60 6.75 1.15 7.42
N LEU A 61 6.07 0.45 6.52
CA LEU A 61 4.90 -0.37 6.86
C LEU A 61 5.27 -1.53 7.78
N ALA A 62 6.37 -2.24 7.50
CA ALA A 62 6.87 -3.32 8.35
C ALA A 62 7.12 -2.85 9.78
N LYS A 63 7.79 -1.70 9.95
CA LYS A 63 8.00 -1.11 11.29
C LYS A 63 6.70 -0.66 11.94
N ALA A 64 5.75 -0.16 11.17
CA ALA A 64 4.43 0.18 11.71
C ALA A 64 3.67 -1.06 12.22
N PHE A 65 3.81 -2.19 11.53
CA PHE A 65 3.24 -3.47 11.97
C PHE A 65 3.95 -4.02 13.21
N GLU A 66 5.29 -3.99 13.24
CA GLU A 66 6.09 -4.43 14.40
C GLU A 66 5.81 -3.62 15.66
N THR A 67 5.62 -2.31 15.51
CA THR A 67 5.31 -1.40 16.63
C THR A 67 3.85 -1.44 17.07
N GLY A 68 3.00 -2.21 16.39
CA GLY A 68 1.56 -2.29 16.67
C GLY A 68 0.80 -1.00 16.33
N LEU A 69 1.39 -0.09 15.56
CA LEU A 69 0.77 1.18 15.18
C LEU A 69 -0.40 0.97 14.20
N ALA A 70 -0.32 -0.08 13.38
CA ALA A 70 -1.37 -0.50 12.47
C ALA A 70 -1.35 -2.02 12.33
N LYS A 71 -2.48 -2.60 11.95
CA LYS A 71 -2.56 -4.00 11.53
C LYS A 71 -2.72 -4.07 10.02
N ARG A 72 -2.32 -5.20 9.42
CA ARG A 72 -2.39 -5.36 7.97
C ARG A 72 -3.83 -5.33 7.48
N GLU A 73 -4.75 -5.97 8.18
CA GLU A 73 -6.17 -6.04 7.83
C GLU A 73 -6.88 -4.68 7.81
N ASP A 74 -6.37 -3.70 8.58
CA ASP A 74 -6.96 -2.37 8.70
C ASP A 74 -6.45 -1.39 7.63
N LEU A 75 -5.48 -1.80 6.82
CA LEU A 75 -4.87 -0.95 5.78
C LEU A 75 -5.32 -1.34 4.37
N PHE A 76 -5.76 -0.32 3.63
CA PHE A 76 -5.96 -0.41 2.19
C PHE A 76 -4.73 0.14 1.47
N ILE A 77 -4.06 -0.69 0.68
CA ILE A 77 -2.85 -0.29 -0.04
C ILE A 77 -3.12 -0.48 -1.53
N THR A 78 -3.03 0.62 -2.28
CA THR A 78 -3.19 0.65 -3.73
C THR A 78 -1.82 0.76 -4.39
N THR A 79 -1.56 -0.06 -5.39
CA THR A 79 -0.37 0.05 -6.24
C THR A 79 -0.76 -0.01 -7.71
N LYS A 80 0.05 0.61 -8.57
CA LYS A 80 -0.17 0.69 -10.02
C LYS A 80 0.96 -0.02 -10.73
N VAL A 81 0.60 -0.92 -11.64
CA VAL A 81 1.55 -1.66 -12.46
C VAL A 81 1.86 -0.86 -13.73
N HIS A 82 3.12 -0.91 -14.16
CA HIS A 82 3.52 -0.31 -15.42
C HIS A 82 3.19 -1.25 -16.60
N ILE A 83 2.75 -0.69 -17.72
CA ILE A 83 2.22 -1.43 -18.88
C ILE A 83 3.20 -2.46 -19.44
N TRP A 84 4.51 -2.18 -19.35
CA TRP A 84 5.56 -3.02 -19.94
C TRP A 84 6.05 -4.16 -19.03
N THR A 85 5.76 -4.11 -17.73
CA THR A 85 6.37 -5.01 -16.74
C THR A 85 5.36 -5.70 -15.83
N VAL A 86 4.07 -5.74 -16.22
CA VAL A 86 2.94 -6.22 -15.41
C VAL A 86 3.27 -7.48 -14.59
N ILE A 87 3.70 -8.58 -15.22
CA ILE A 87 3.98 -9.86 -14.52
C ILE A 87 5.10 -9.72 -13.49
N VAL A 88 6.22 -9.11 -13.89
CA VAL A 88 7.41 -8.96 -13.04
C VAL A 88 7.14 -7.99 -11.90
N GLN A 89 6.37 -6.95 -12.17
CA GLN A 89 6.11 -5.86 -11.23
C GLN A 89 5.11 -6.27 -10.16
N ILE A 90 4.10 -7.10 -10.49
CA ILE A 90 3.18 -7.64 -9.47
C ILE A 90 3.98 -8.38 -8.38
N ARG A 91 4.90 -9.27 -8.77
CA ARG A 91 5.73 -10.03 -7.81
C ARG A 91 6.68 -9.12 -7.03
N LYS A 92 7.28 -8.13 -7.69
CA LYS A 92 8.16 -7.14 -7.05
C LYS A 92 7.39 -6.32 -6.01
N ASN A 93 6.21 -5.81 -6.34
CA ASN A 93 5.46 -4.94 -5.46
C ASN A 93 5.00 -5.69 -4.20
N CYS A 94 4.58 -6.96 -4.33
CA CYS A 94 4.30 -7.81 -3.17
C CYS A 94 5.53 -8.02 -2.28
N CYS A 95 6.69 -8.29 -2.89
CA CYS A 95 7.95 -8.52 -2.17
C CYS A 95 8.45 -7.26 -1.46
N PHE A 96 8.51 -6.13 -2.16
CA PHE A 96 9.02 -4.87 -1.63
C PHE A 96 8.09 -4.26 -0.59
N LEU A 97 6.78 -4.30 -0.80
CA LEU A 97 5.82 -3.85 0.21
C LEU A 97 5.66 -4.86 1.36
N ARG A 98 6.31 -6.03 1.27
CA ARG A 98 6.18 -7.17 2.21
C ARG A 98 4.72 -7.57 2.45
N LEU A 99 3.92 -7.57 1.39
CA LEU A 99 2.50 -7.88 1.44
C LEU A 99 2.21 -9.16 0.65
N GLU A 100 1.41 -10.04 1.25
CA GLU A 100 0.72 -11.08 0.49
C GLU A 100 -0.50 -10.48 -0.22
N MET A 101 -0.63 -10.74 -1.52
CA MET A 101 -1.81 -10.34 -2.29
C MET A 101 -2.98 -11.26 -1.97
N THR A 102 -4.17 -10.68 -1.80
CA THR A 102 -5.41 -11.46 -1.70
C THR A 102 -5.65 -12.25 -2.99
N SER A 103 -6.27 -13.42 -2.84
CA SER A 103 -6.30 -14.57 -3.76
C SER A 103 -7.02 -14.36 -5.11
N GLN A 104 -7.18 -13.13 -5.61
CA GLN A 104 -8.01 -12.80 -6.78
C GLN A 104 -7.24 -12.48 -8.07
N LEU A 105 -5.91 -12.66 -8.11
CA LEU A 105 -5.19 -12.57 -9.38
C LEU A 105 -5.63 -13.67 -10.36
N PRO A 106 -5.74 -13.39 -11.67
CA PRO A 106 -5.89 -14.43 -12.67
C PRO A 106 -4.73 -15.44 -12.54
N LEU A 107 -5.02 -16.73 -12.74
CA LEU A 107 -4.10 -17.86 -12.47
C LEU A 107 -2.69 -17.68 -13.07
N TRP A 108 -2.56 -16.97 -14.18
CA TRP A 108 -1.27 -16.70 -14.83
C TRP A 108 -0.31 -15.81 -14.04
N ALA A 109 -0.79 -15.04 -13.06
CA ALA A 109 0.06 -14.19 -12.21
C ALA A 109 0.55 -14.89 -10.94
N ARG A 110 0.25 -16.19 -10.77
CA ARG A 110 0.65 -17.00 -9.59
C ARG A 110 1.83 -17.96 -9.85
N THR A 111 2.31 -18.05 -11.09
CA THR A 111 3.49 -18.84 -11.49
C THR A 111 4.74 -17.97 -11.52
#